data_AF-A0A0Q0CFU6-F1
#
_entry.id   AF-A0A0Q0CFU6-F1
#
_cell.length_a   1.000
_cell.length_b   1.000
_cell.length_c   1.000
_cell.angle_alpha   90.00
_cell.angle_beta   90.00
_cell.angle_gamma   90.00
#
_symmetry.space_group_name_H-M   'P 1'
#
loop_
_entity.id
_entity.type
_entity.pdbx_description
1 polymer ?
#
loop_
_entity_poly.entity_id
_entity_poly.type
_entity_poly.pdbx_seq_one_letter_code
_entity_poly.pdbx_strand_id
1 'polypeptide(L)'
;MLNLGPIARLSGARQRNVMRHWLAPLTRLPDSDHWAGWEALRDAAQDARPLWRLADGALHRAQGCIWWLPAGWERTCSEAVNWADPHTPLDLPENGQVSLEGEAPLGDLSVRYRQGAEVMHLSGRGRRDLKRLLNEQAVPAFLRGRWPLLYRDDELLAVANLPGLDGSPNESWRLRWVAPTGDQSLS
;
A
#
# COMPACT_ATOMS: atom_id res chain seq x y z
N MET A 1 2.86 -7.19 5.53
CA MET A 1 3.72 -7.82 4.51
C MET A 1 4.60 -8.85 5.19
N LEU A 2 4.90 -9.98 4.54
CA LEU A 2 5.88 -10.98 5.00
C LEU A 2 6.97 -11.20 3.94
N ASN A 3 8.21 -11.48 4.37
CA ASN A 3 9.29 -11.87 3.46
C ASN A 3 9.19 -13.37 3.12
N LEU A 4 9.11 -13.71 1.83
CA LEU A 4 8.97 -15.09 1.37
C LEU A 4 10.26 -15.90 1.56
N GLY A 5 11.43 -15.27 1.42
CA GLY A 5 12.72 -15.97 1.40
C GLY A 5 12.98 -16.84 2.64
N PRO A 6 12.91 -16.29 3.86
CA PRO A 6 13.05 -17.06 5.09
C PRO A 6 11.98 -18.14 5.23
N ILE A 7 10.73 -17.85 4.84
CA ILE A 7 9.60 -18.77 4.97
C ILE A 7 9.79 -19.97 4.03
N ALA A 8 10.16 -19.74 2.78
CA ALA A 8 10.35 -20.78 1.76
C ALA A 8 11.42 -21.81 2.15
N ARG A 9 12.36 -21.46 3.03
CA ARG A 9 13.41 -22.37 3.55
C ARG A 9 12.94 -23.26 4.69
N LEU A 10 11.75 -23.02 5.26
CA LEU A 10 11.19 -23.83 6.33
C LEU A 10 10.54 -25.11 5.76
N SER A 11 10.39 -26.14 6.60
CA SER A 11 9.60 -27.32 6.23
C SER A 11 8.14 -26.93 5.96
N GLY A 12 7.43 -27.71 5.14
CA GLY A 12 6.03 -27.41 4.78
C GLY A 12 5.12 -27.19 6.01
N ALA A 13 5.28 -27.99 7.06
CA ALA A 13 4.55 -27.81 8.31
C ALA A 13 4.86 -26.45 9.00
N ARG A 14 6.13 -26.04 9.03
CA ARG A 14 6.53 -24.75 9.61
C ARG A 14 6.07 -23.57 8.76
N GLN A 15 6.09 -23.69 7.42
CA GLN A 15 5.53 -22.67 6.53
C GLN A 15 4.05 -22.45 6.84
N ARG A 16 3.25 -23.53 6.91
CA ARG A 16 1.83 -23.44 7.26
C ARG A 16 1.61 -22.82 8.63
N ASN A 17 2.41 -23.17 9.63
CA ASN A 17 2.29 -22.57 10.96
C ASN A 17 2.56 -21.06 10.97
N VAL A 18 3.59 -20.60 10.25
CA VAL A 18 3.87 -19.16 10.09
C VAL A 18 2.69 -18.46 9.42
N MET A 19 2.18 -19.03 8.32
CA MET A 19 1.06 -18.45 7.59
C MET A 19 -0.23 -18.43 8.41
N ARG A 20 -0.54 -19.49 9.17
CA ARG A 20 -1.68 -19.51 10.09
C ARG A 20 -1.59 -18.42 11.13
N HIS A 21 -0.42 -18.31 11.78
CA HIS A 21 -0.23 -17.30 12.82
C HIS A 21 -0.37 -15.88 12.26
N TRP A 22 0.19 -15.62 11.08
CA TRP A 22 0.10 -14.31 10.43
C TRP A 22 -1.30 -13.98 9.90
N LEU A 23 -2.05 -14.97 9.39
CA LEU A 23 -3.40 -14.77 8.85
C LEU A 23 -4.48 -14.75 9.92
N ALA A 24 -4.24 -15.30 11.11
CA ALA A 24 -5.23 -15.39 12.19
C ALA A 24 -5.93 -14.06 12.53
N PRO A 25 -5.25 -12.90 12.61
CA PRO A 25 -5.93 -11.62 12.85
C PRO A 25 -6.58 -11.00 11.60
N LEU A 26 -6.37 -11.57 10.40
CA LEU A 26 -6.72 -10.93 9.13
C LEU A 26 -7.94 -11.57 8.44
N THR A 27 -8.12 -12.88 8.61
CA THR A 27 -9.21 -13.62 7.96
C THR A 27 -9.47 -14.95 8.66
N ARG A 28 -10.62 -15.56 8.37
CA ARG A 28 -10.88 -16.95 8.74
C ARG A 28 -9.80 -17.88 8.18
N LEU A 29 -9.23 -18.70 9.07
CA LEU A 29 -8.12 -19.58 8.70
C LEU A 29 -8.54 -20.59 7.61
N PRO A 30 -7.67 -20.84 6.61
CA PRO A 30 -7.95 -21.82 5.57
C PRO A 30 -8.02 -23.25 6.13
N ASP A 31 -8.93 -24.04 5.56
CA ASP A 31 -8.99 -25.49 5.75
C ASP A 31 -7.81 -26.21 5.06
N SER A 32 -7.76 -27.54 5.18
CA SER A 32 -6.68 -28.36 4.65
C SER A 32 -6.52 -28.24 3.12
N ASP A 33 -7.62 -28.13 2.37
CA ASP A 33 -7.60 -28.09 0.90
C ASP A 33 -7.18 -26.72 0.38
N HIS A 34 -7.51 -25.66 1.11
CA HIS A 34 -7.09 -24.30 0.77
C HIS A 34 -5.57 -24.08 0.80
N TRP A 35 -4.79 -24.94 1.48
CA TRP A 35 -3.33 -24.81 1.50
C TRP A 35 -2.63 -25.07 0.15
N ALA A 36 -3.32 -25.70 -0.81
CA ALA A 36 -2.82 -25.75 -2.20
C ALA A 36 -2.61 -24.34 -2.77
N GLY A 37 -3.41 -23.36 -2.34
CA GLY A 37 -3.24 -21.96 -2.71
C GLY A 37 -1.95 -21.32 -2.18
N TRP A 38 -1.50 -21.73 -0.97
CA TRP A 38 -0.18 -21.31 -0.46
C TRP A 38 0.95 -21.82 -1.34
N GLU A 39 0.90 -23.11 -1.71
CA GLU A 39 1.93 -23.75 -2.53
C GLU A 39 1.97 -23.10 -3.92
N ALA A 40 0.81 -22.90 -4.55
CA ALA A 40 0.71 -22.17 -5.81
C ALA A 40 1.27 -20.73 -5.72
N LEU A 41 0.99 -20.01 -4.63
CA LEU A 41 1.52 -18.66 -4.41
C LEU A 41 3.04 -18.65 -4.23
N ARG A 42 3.57 -19.58 -3.42
CA ARG A 42 4.99 -19.74 -3.10
C ARG A 42 5.80 -20.15 -4.33
N ASP A 43 5.29 -21.09 -5.11
CA ASP A 43 6.03 -21.75 -6.21
C ASP A 43 5.80 -21.09 -7.57
N ALA A 44 4.91 -20.10 -7.66
CA ALA A 44 4.71 -19.33 -8.87
C ALA A 44 6.02 -18.76 -9.43
N ALA A 45 6.07 -18.63 -10.75
CA ALA A 45 7.17 -17.95 -11.43
C ALA A 45 7.30 -16.49 -10.96
N GLN A 46 8.50 -15.91 -11.08
CA GLN A 46 8.78 -14.57 -10.57
C GLN A 46 8.00 -13.46 -11.29
N ASP A 47 7.68 -13.68 -12.56
CA ASP A 47 6.89 -12.80 -13.42
C ASP A 47 5.38 -13.07 -13.34
N ALA A 48 4.99 -14.19 -12.73
CA ALA A 48 3.58 -14.50 -12.49
C ALA A 48 2.98 -13.50 -11.48
N ARG A 49 1.65 -13.36 -11.54
CA ARG A 49 0.86 -12.59 -10.59
C ARG A 49 -0.01 -13.54 -9.77
N PRO A 50 0.60 -14.41 -8.95
CA PRO A 50 -0.16 -15.41 -8.23
C PRO A 50 -1.06 -14.73 -7.20
N LEU A 51 -2.24 -15.32 -7.03
CA LEU A 51 -3.30 -14.82 -6.19
C LEU A 51 -3.88 -15.99 -5.40
N TRP A 52 -3.87 -15.87 -4.09
CA TRP A 52 -4.58 -16.80 -3.22
C TRP A 52 -5.70 -16.08 -2.50
N ARG A 53 -6.94 -16.30 -2.94
CA ARG A 53 -8.14 -15.69 -2.35
C ARG A 53 -8.53 -16.45 -1.07
N LEU A 54 -8.84 -15.69 -0.03
CA LEU A 54 -9.38 -16.15 1.24
C LEU A 54 -10.71 -15.42 1.52
N ALA A 55 -11.37 -15.77 2.63
CA ALA A 55 -12.69 -15.26 2.93
C ALA A 55 -12.77 -13.72 2.98
N ASP A 56 -11.78 -13.08 3.61
CA ASP A 56 -11.82 -11.64 3.93
C ASP A 56 -10.77 -10.84 3.15
N GLY A 57 -10.20 -11.44 2.10
CA GLY A 57 -9.15 -10.80 1.30
C GLY A 57 -8.37 -11.78 0.44
N ALA A 58 -7.18 -11.37 0.02
CA ALA A 58 -6.32 -12.20 -0.80
C ALA A 58 -4.84 -11.95 -0.52
N LEU A 59 -4.04 -12.99 -0.74
CA LEU A 59 -2.59 -12.91 -0.73
C LEU A 59 -2.07 -12.72 -2.15
N HIS A 60 -1.16 -11.77 -2.30
CA HIS A 60 -0.38 -11.54 -3.51
C HIS A 60 1.11 -11.76 -3.23
N ARG A 61 1.84 -12.19 -4.25
CA ARG A 61 3.30 -12.22 -4.22
C ARG A 61 3.88 -11.14 -5.13
N ALA A 62 4.80 -10.35 -4.60
CA ALA A 62 5.56 -9.37 -5.37
C ALA A 62 6.88 -9.06 -4.66
N GLN A 63 7.96 -8.93 -5.44
CA GLN A 63 9.27 -8.49 -4.95
C GLN A 63 9.82 -9.33 -3.79
N GLY A 64 9.64 -10.66 -3.85
CA GLY A 64 10.08 -11.56 -2.79
C GLY A 64 9.27 -11.47 -1.49
N CYS A 65 8.16 -10.73 -1.49
CA CYS A 65 7.28 -10.55 -0.36
C CYS A 65 5.87 -11.06 -0.65
N ILE A 66 5.19 -11.43 0.43
CA ILE A 66 3.78 -11.78 0.48
C ILE A 66 3.01 -10.59 1.05
N TRP A 67 1.96 -10.20 0.35
CA TRP A 67 1.10 -9.07 0.67
C TRP A 67 -0.29 -9.57 0.96
N TRP A 68 -0.87 -9.12 2.08
CA TRP A 68 -2.28 -9.30 2.37
C TRP A 68 -3.04 -8.07 1.87
N LEU A 69 -4.07 -8.30 1.06
CA LEU A 69 -5.00 -7.28 0.59
C LEU A 69 -6.39 -7.63 1.15
N PRO A 70 -6.98 -6.79 2.02
CA PRO A 70 -8.36 -6.97 2.46
C PRO A 70 -9.34 -7.03 1.28
N ALA A 71 -10.49 -7.69 1.49
CA ALA A 71 -11.56 -7.70 0.52
C ALA A 71 -11.96 -6.26 0.13
N GLY A 72 -12.19 -6.03 -1.15
CA GLY A 72 -12.49 -4.69 -1.68
C GLY A 72 -11.28 -3.81 -1.98
N TRP A 73 -10.04 -4.23 -1.66
CA TRP A 73 -8.83 -3.48 -2.01
C TRP A 73 -8.69 -3.23 -3.53
N GLU A 74 -9.23 -4.13 -4.37
CA GLU A 74 -9.23 -3.94 -5.83
C GLU A 74 -10.11 -2.77 -6.29
N ARG A 75 -11.03 -2.26 -5.45
CA ARG A 75 -11.82 -1.06 -5.78
C ARG A 75 -10.90 0.15 -5.95
N THR A 76 -11.16 0.90 -7.01
CA THR A 76 -10.36 2.07 -7.36
C THR A 76 -10.81 3.26 -6.51
N CYS A 77 -9.85 3.89 -5.83
CA CYS A 77 -10.06 5.19 -5.23
C CYS A 77 -9.74 6.24 -6.30
N SER A 78 -10.70 7.09 -6.65
CA SER A 78 -10.53 8.09 -7.72
C SER A 78 -10.92 9.51 -7.31
N GLU A 79 -11.62 9.66 -6.19
CA GLU A 79 -12.07 10.96 -5.72
C GLU A 79 -10.89 11.77 -5.15
N ALA A 80 -10.75 13.01 -5.61
CA ALA A 80 -9.83 13.96 -5.03
C ALA A 80 -10.48 14.60 -3.81
N VAL A 81 -9.78 14.62 -2.68
CA VAL A 81 -10.29 15.17 -1.41
C VAL A 81 -9.52 16.43 -1.08
N ASN A 82 -10.22 17.55 -0.91
CA ASN A 82 -9.60 18.80 -0.45
C ASN A 82 -9.23 18.70 1.02
N TRP A 83 -8.03 19.16 1.39
CA TRP A 83 -7.54 19.17 2.76
C TRP A 83 -7.53 20.59 3.32
N ALA A 84 -8.70 21.04 3.80
CA ALA A 84 -8.88 22.41 4.26
C ALA A 84 -8.07 22.78 5.51
N ASP A 85 -7.87 21.83 6.42
CA ASP A 85 -7.01 22.01 7.60
C ASP A 85 -5.94 20.90 7.69
N PRO A 86 -4.72 21.17 7.21
CA PRO A 86 -3.60 20.22 7.24
C PRO A 86 -3.11 19.84 8.64
N HIS A 87 -3.55 20.55 9.70
CA HIS A 87 -3.23 20.22 11.08
C HIS A 87 -4.12 19.11 11.66
N THR A 88 -5.22 18.79 10.98
CA THR A 88 -6.09 17.68 11.35
C THR A 88 -5.95 16.53 10.35
N PRO A 89 -6.02 15.26 10.82
CA PRO A 89 -6.06 14.13 9.92
C PRO A 89 -7.25 14.22 8.96
N LEU A 90 -7.03 13.85 7.69
CA LEU A 90 -8.05 13.84 6.65
C LEU A 90 -8.52 12.41 6.37
N ASP A 91 -9.81 12.18 6.57
CA ASP A 91 -10.46 10.92 6.19
C ASP A 91 -10.59 10.81 4.66
N LEU A 92 -10.19 9.65 4.14
CA LEU A 92 -10.26 9.31 2.74
C LEU A 92 -11.39 8.29 2.52
N PRO A 93 -12.39 8.59 1.68
CA PRO A 93 -13.48 7.67 1.39
C PRO A 93 -12.97 6.29 0.97
N GLU A 94 -13.40 5.25 1.70
CA GLU A 94 -13.00 3.84 1.50
C GLU A 94 -11.48 3.57 1.52
N ASN A 95 -10.67 4.51 2.01
CA ASN A 95 -9.22 4.42 1.93
C ASN A 95 -8.48 4.92 3.18
N GLY A 96 -9.17 4.91 4.32
CA GLY A 96 -8.58 5.17 5.62
C GLY A 96 -8.35 6.66 5.85
N GLN A 97 -7.20 7.03 6.40
CA GLN A 97 -6.93 8.40 6.82
C GLN A 97 -5.48 8.79 6.50
N VAL A 98 -5.26 10.05 6.15
CA VAL A 98 -3.91 10.63 6.06
C VAL A 98 -3.70 11.72 7.11
N SER A 99 -2.45 11.91 7.50
CA SER A 99 -2.03 12.99 8.39
C SER A 99 -0.67 13.53 7.98
N LEU A 100 -0.37 14.76 8.38
CA LEU A 100 0.95 15.35 8.24
C LEU A 100 1.64 15.34 9.61
N GLU A 101 2.81 14.72 9.66
CA GLU A 101 3.75 14.92 10.76
C GLU A 101 4.60 16.14 10.45
N GLY A 102 4.78 17.08 11.37
CA GLY A 102 5.60 18.29 11.17
C GLY A 102 4.80 19.52 10.75
N GLU A 103 5.49 20.52 10.21
CA GLU A 103 4.87 21.78 9.76
C GLU A 103 4.31 21.62 8.35
N ALA A 104 2.98 21.67 8.22
CA ALA A 104 2.32 21.45 6.94
C ALA A 104 2.76 22.47 5.88
N PRO A 105 2.84 22.06 4.59
CA PRO A 105 3.18 22.98 3.52
C PRO A 105 2.08 24.05 3.35
N LEU A 106 2.50 25.27 3.04
CA LEU A 106 1.58 26.37 2.73
C LEU A 106 0.94 26.17 1.35
N GLY A 107 -0.35 26.52 1.25
CA GLY A 107 -1.13 26.50 0.01
C GLY A 107 -2.35 25.57 0.09
N ASP A 108 -3.12 25.52 -1.00
CA ASP A 108 -4.31 24.67 -1.09
C ASP A 108 -3.91 23.22 -1.32
N LEU A 109 -4.09 22.40 -0.28
CA LEU A 109 -3.69 20.99 -0.29
C LEU A 109 -4.85 20.10 -0.69
N SER A 110 -4.55 19.07 -1.48
CA SER A 110 -5.52 18.03 -1.81
C SER A 110 -4.86 16.66 -1.85
N VAL A 111 -5.63 15.64 -1.53
CA VAL A 111 -5.20 14.24 -1.66
C VAL A 111 -5.86 13.65 -2.88
N ARG A 112 -5.05 13.08 -3.76
CA ARG A 112 -5.49 12.48 -5.02
C ARG A 112 -4.91 11.08 -5.16
N TYR A 113 -5.39 10.36 -6.17
CA TYR A 113 -4.95 9.02 -6.51
C TYR A 113 -4.33 8.97 -7.90
N ARG A 114 -3.67 7.85 -8.19
CA ARG A 114 -2.97 7.69 -9.46
C ARG A 114 -3.94 7.62 -10.64
N GLN A 115 -3.76 8.52 -11.60
CA GLN A 115 -4.41 8.55 -12.92
C GLN A 115 -3.48 8.10 -14.05
N GLY A 116 -2.17 8.03 -13.79
CA GLY A 116 -1.13 7.85 -14.80
C GLY A 116 -0.51 9.20 -15.20
N ALA A 117 0.75 9.14 -15.64
CA ALA A 117 1.55 10.30 -16.06
C ALA A 117 1.89 11.34 -14.97
N GLU A 118 1.74 11.00 -13.68
CA GLU A 118 2.16 11.91 -12.62
C GLU A 118 3.68 12.09 -12.65
N VAL A 119 4.13 13.33 -12.41
CA VAL A 119 5.53 13.70 -12.34
C VAL A 119 5.77 14.37 -11.00
N MET A 120 6.82 13.93 -10.30
CA MET A 120 7.25 14.51 -9.03
C MET A 120 8.56 15.27 -9.23
N HIS A 121 8.69 16.42 -8.58
CA HIS A 121 9.93 17.19 -8.52
C HIS A 121 10.74 16.75 -7.30
N LEU A 122 11.96 16.27 -7.53
CA LEU A 122 12.86 15.80 -6.47
C LEU A 122 14.12 16.68 -6.41
N SER A 123 14.48 17.15 -5.22
CA SER A 123 15.72 17.93 -5.06
C SER A 123 16.95 17.14 -5.51
N GLY A 124 17.83 17.79 -6.27
CA GLY A 124 19.03 17.18 -6.86
C GLY A 124 18.79 16.16 -7.98
N ARG A 125 17.54 15.72 -8.21
CA ARG A 125 17.18 14.79 -9.30
C ARG A 125 16.32 15.45 -10.37
N GLY A 126 15.62 16.55 -10.08
CA GLY A 126 14.70 17.22 -10.98
C GLY A 126 13.39 16.45 -11.16
N ARG A 127 12.74 16.62 -12.32
CA ARG A 127 11.46 15.97 -12.65
C ARG A 127 11.62 14.47 -12.88
N ARG A 128 10.77 13.66 -12.26
CA ARG A 128 10.74 12.20 -12.45
C ARG A 128 9.32 11.68 -12.52
N ASP A 129 9.09 10.74 -13.44
CA ASP A 129 7.81 10.04 -13.51
C ASP A 129 7.56 9.24 -12.23
N LEU A 130 6.37 9.41 -11.65
CA LEU A 130 5.97 8.71 -10.43
C LEU A 130 6.01 7.19 -10.63
N LYS A 131 5.63 6.70 -11.82
CA LYS A 131 5.74 5.28 -12.18
C LYS A 131 7.15 4.74 -11.95
N ARG A 132 8.17 5.51 -12.35
CA ARG A 132 9.57 5.13 -12.20
C ARG A 132 9.99 5.16 -10.74
N LEU A 133 9.61 6.18 -9.99
CA LEU A 133 9.89 6.28 -8.55
C LEU A 133 9.29 5.10 -7.76
N LEU A 134 8.04 4.74 -8.05
CA LEU A 134 7.38 3.59 -7.44
C LEU A 134 8.04 2.25 -7.82
N ASN A 135 8.61 2.14 -9.03
CA ASN A 135 9.41 0.98 -9.41
C ASN A 135 10.73 0.92 -8.63
N GLU A 136 11.43 2.05 -8.50
CA GLU A 136 12.68 2.17 -7.72
C GLU A 136 12.45 1.78 -6.25
N GLN A 137 11.30 2.17 -5.67
CA GLN A 137 10.86 1.80 -4.31
C GLN A 137 10.22 0.41 -4.22
N ALA A 138 10.25 -0.38 -5.30
CA ALA A 138 9.70 -1.74 -5.37
C ALA A 138 8.20 -1.85 -4.98
N VAL A 139 7.42 -0.77 -5.11
CA VAL A 139 6.00 -0.76 -4.76
C VAL A 139 5.20 -1.62 -5.75
N PRO A 140 4.51 -2.69 -5.31
CA PRO A 140 3.74 -3.55 -6.21
C PRO A 140 2.61 -2.80 -6.93
N ALA A 141 2.39 -3.13 -8.22
CA ALA A 141 1.41 -2.43 -9.06
C ALA A 141 -0.01 -2.41 -8.47
N PHE A 142 -0.44 -3.50 -7.82
CA PHE A 142 -1.76 -3.64 -7.20
C PHE A 142 -1.98 -2.76 -5.96
N LEU A 143 -0.91 -2.18 -5.38
CA LEU A 143 -1.04 -1.21 -4.28
C LEU A 143 -1.11 0.23 -4.78
N ARG A 144 -0.57 0.50 -5.99
CA ARG A 144 -0.29 1.87 -6.45
C ARG A 144 -1.54 2.72 -6.64
N GLY A 145 -2.67 2.11 -6.99
CA GLY A 145 -3.93 2.85 -7.25
C GLY A 145 -4.52 3.48 -6.00
N ARG A 146 -4.34 2.85 -4.84
CA ARG A 146 -4.86 3.32 -3.53
C ARG A 146 -3.88 4.20 -2.77
N TRP A 147 -2.66 4.33 -3.26
CA TRP A 147 -1.63 5.03 -2.53
C TRP A 147 -1.91 6.54 -2.55
N PRO A 148 -2.13 7.19 -1.40
CA PRO A 148 -2.46 8.60 -1.38
C PRO A 148 -1.30 9.47 -1.87
N LEU A 149 -1.64 10.44 -2.69
CA LEU A 149 -0.73 11.44 -3.23
C LEU A 149 -1.15 12.82 -2.72
N LEU A 150 -0.22 13.55 -2.10
CA LEU A 150 -0.46 14.92 -1.68
C LEU A 150 -0.11 15.88 -2.81
N TYR A 151 -1.06 16.74 -3.13
CA TYR A 151 -0.91 17.82 -4.10
C TYR A 151 -1.04 19.16 -3.41
N ARG A 152 -0.29 20.14 -3.90
CA ARG A 152 -0.57 21.57 -3.73
C ARG A 152 -0.90 22.13 -5.09
N ASP A 153 -2.11 22.66 -5.25
CA ASP A 153 -2.66 22.97 -6.58
C ASP A 153 -2.55 21.75 -7.52
N ASP A 154 -1.70 21.82 -8.56
CA ASP A 154 -1.42 20.70 -9.48
C ASP A 154 -0.01 20.10 -9.31
N GLU A 155 0.74 20.54 -8.30
CA GLU A 155 2.07 20.03 -8.00
C GLU A 155 1.98 18.82 -7.05
N LEU A 156 2.51 17.66 -7.49
CA LEU A 156 2.67 16.48 -6.64
C LEU A 156 3.82 16.70 -5.64
N LEU A 157 3.46 16.88 -4.37
CA LEU A 157 4.42 17.13 -3.28
C LEU A 157 4.91 15.86 -2.59
N ALA A 158 4.04 14.87 -2.39
CA ALA A 158 4.41 13.66 -1.66
C ALA A 158 3.59 12.41 -2.01
N VAL A 159 4.19 11.26 -1.71
CA VAL A 159 3.59 9.92 -1.77
C VAL A 159 3.65 9.32 -0.37
N ALA A 160 2.50 9.02 0.23
CA ALA A 160 2.43 8.72 1.67
C ALA A 160 3.35 7.55 2.08
N ASN A 161 3.95 7.56 3.27
CA ASN A 161 4.72 6.42 3.80
C ASN A 161 5.89 5.90 2.93
N LEU A 162 6.28 6.55 1.84
CA LEU A 162 7.43 6.15 1.00
C LEU A 162 8.64 7.02 1.32
N PRO A 163 9.68 6.49 1.99
CA PRO A 163 10.83 7.29 2.39
C PRO A 163 11.48 8.04 1.23
N GLY A 164 11.67 9.34 1.42
CA GLY A 164 12.26 10.22 0.40
C GLY A 164 11.29 10.68 -0.69
N LEU A 165 10.04 10.19 -0.66
CA LEU A 165 8.91 10.67 -1.45
C LEU A 165 7.76 11.15 -0.55
N ASP A 166 7.78 10.85 0.75
CA ASP A 166 6.75 11.17 1.73
C ASP A 166 6.84 12.59 2.28
N GLY A 167 7.71 13.42 1.74
CA GLY A 167 7.85 14.83 2.11
C GLY A 167 8.89 15.51 1.23
N SER A 168 8.82 16.83 1.13
CA SER A 168 9.82 17.60 0.39
C SER A 168 11.17 17.56 1.13
N PRO A 169 12.31 17.39 0.45
CA PRO A 169 13.63 17.28 1.08
C PRO A 169 14.06 18.50 1.91
N ASN A 170 13.46 19.67 1.68
CA ASN A 170 13.74 20.90 2.42
C ASN A 170 12.69 21.19 3.51
N GLU A 171 11.67 20.37 3.63
CA GLU A 171 10.55 20.60 4.55
C GLU A 171 10.56 19.52 5.63
N SER A 172 10.20 19.92 6.85
CA SER A 172 10.24 19.06 8.04
C SER A 172 9.02 18.13 8.15
N TRP A 173 8.14 18.12 7.15
CA TRP A 173 6.90 17.36 7.21
C TRP A 173 6.96 16.03 6.48
N ARG A 174 6.10 15.10 6.92
CA ARG A 174 5.91 13.78 6.32
C ARG A 174 4.43 13.45 6.19
N LEU A 175 4.03 13.03 5.00
CA LEU A 175 2.71 12.49 4.72
C LEU A 175 2.61 11.05 5.21
N ARG A 176 1.73 10.84 6.18
CA ARG A 176 1.40 9.53 6.73
C ARG A 176 0.05 9.07 6.24
N TRP A 177 -0.05 7.77 6.02
CA TRP A 177 -1.29 7.11 5.65
C TRP A 177 -1.54 5.90 6.53
N VAL A 178 -2.72 5.85 7.11
CA VAL A 178 -3.27 4.66 7.74
C VAL A 178 -4.28 4.08 6.77
N ALA A 179 -3.92 2.97 6.15
CA ALA A 179 -4.84 2.19 5.30
C ALA A 179 -6.07 1.81 6.12
N PRO A 180 -7.26 1.67 5.50
CA PRO A 180 -8.45 1.30 6.23
C PRO A 180 -8.18 -0.07 6.88
N THR A 181 -8.10 -0.08 8.21
CA THR A 181 -8.36 -1.31 8.95
C THR A 181 -9.78 -1.69 8.57
N GLY A 182 -9.97 -2.93 8.09
CA GLY A 182 -11.32 -3.42 7.83
C GLY A 182 -12.08 -3.36 9.15
N ASP A 183 -12.74 -2.23 9.41
CA ASP A 183 -13.75 -2.15 10.45
C ASP A 183 -14.80 -3.15 10.00
N GLN A 184 -14.76 -4.30 10.67
CA GLN A 184 -15.95 -5.08 10.89
C GLN A 184 -16.90 -4.14 11.63
N SER A 185 -17.65 -3.35 10.86
CA SER A 185 -18.85 -2.68 11.32
C SER A 185 -19.84 -3.78 11.70
N LEU A 186 -19.68 -4.35 12.89
CA LEU A 186 -20.76 -5.00 13.58
C LEU A 186 -21.74 -3.88 13.92
N SER A 187 -22.84 -3.83 13.17
CA SER A 187 -24.09 -3.24 13.64
C SER A 187 -24.56 -3.92 14.93
#